data_AF-A0A4U6UZ62-F1
#
_entry.id   AF-A0A4U6UZ62-F1
#
_cell.length_a   1.000
_cell.length_b   1.000
_cell.length_c   1.000
_cell.angle_alpha   90.00
_cell.angle_beta   90.00
_cell.angle_gamma   90.00
#
_symmetry.space_group_name_H-M   'P 1'
#
loop_
_entity.id
_entity.type
_entity.pdbx_description
1 polymer ?
#
loop_
_entity_poly.entity_id
_entity_poly.type
_entity_poly.pdbx_seq_one_letter_code
_entity_poly.pdbx_strand_id
1 'polypeptide(L)'
;MPPPAPPLHLSLHPPHTLPPSRRRASRSPCVASRPIAPRPASLLRGVRRPLRAAQGEEAVSEGAAWPDGSEEELRRLLELLPGELRRRVETHPELPALVEVVMDLGRPPLARFPSGDFLLSHRPISFDDLQHATSQVGDFGADNRAGISRTLHRISAIRNRKGVIVGLTCRVGRAVPGSANLLQDLVKDGGSLLLIGPPGVGKTTVIREIARMLADDYKKRVMIVDTSNEIGGDGDIPHPGIGNARRLQVPNQDMQHKVLIEAVENHMPQAIVIDEIGTKLEAMAASTIAQRGIQLVATAHGVTIENLIMNPSLEMLVGGIQSVTLGDEEANRRGVQKTVLERKGPSTFTCAAEIVSKTELRVHRSLEATVDALLAGKPPNVEIRKLGPKGLVQEVSVQKEQSHIGLYEDATQFDGNSLRNARRSLDSAFNLDSAEGHIEKSDEAESSLNLYAYGAVLDLRVDCLASH
;
A
#
# COMPACT_ATOMS: atom_id res chain seq x y z
N MET A 1 -4.85 -33.98 -49.97
CA MET A 1 -5.06 -32.56 -50.30
C MET A 1 -6.47 -32.39 -50.85
N PRO A 2 -7.37 -31.70 -50.15
CA PRO A 2 -8.66 -31.28 -50.69
C PRO A 2 -8.51 -29.94 -51.44
N PRO A 3 -9.40 -29.62 -52.40
CA PRO A 3 -9.36 -28.36 -53.14
C PRO A 3 -9.79 -27.17 -52.27
N PRO A 4 -9.34 -25.94 -52.59
CA PRO A 4 -9.65 -24.76 -51.78
C PRO A 4 -11.11 -24.32 -51.96
N ALA A 5 -11.70 -23.81 -50.87
CA ALA A 5 -13.02 -23.19 -50.85
C ALA A 5 -13.03 -21.83 -51.59
N PRO A 6 -14.14 -21.44 -52.23
CA PRO A 6 -14.25 -20.14 -52.90
C PRO A 6 -14.37 -18.98 -51.90
N PRO A 7 -13.98 -17.75 -52.29
CA PRO A 7 -13.97 -16.59 -51.40
C PRO A 7 -15.37 -16.10 -51.06
N LEU A 8 -15.61 -15.82 -49.77
CA LEU A 8 -16.83 -15.16 -49.29
C LEU A 8 -16.79 -13.67 -49.66
N HIS A 9 -17.79 -13.23 -50.41
CA HIS A 9 -18.06 -11.82 -50.71
C HIS A 9 -18.41 -11.07 -49.42
N LEU A 10 -17.64 -10.02 -49.08
CA LEU A 10 -18.03 -9.00 -48.10
C LEU A 10 -19.14 -8.13 -48.68
N SER A 11 -20.36 -8.28 -48.18
CA SER A 11 -21.45 -7.32 -48.37
C SER A 11 -21.35 -6.21 -47.31
N LEU A 12 -20.91 -5.02 -47.76
CA LEU A 12 -20.90 -3.79 -46.99
C LEU A 12 -22.34 -3.27 -46.81
N HIS A 13 -22.81 -3.17 -45.56
CA HIS A 13 -24.03 -2.44 -45.22
C HIS A 13 -23.71 -0.93 -45.03
N PRO A 14 -24.49 -0.01 -45.63
CA PRO A 14 -24.32 1.43 -45.42
C PRO A 14 -24.97 1.91 -44.09
N PRO A 15 -24.53 3.07 -43.55
CA PRO A 15 -24.96 3.56 -42.24
C PRO A 15 -26.35 4.20 -42.28
N HIS A 16 -27.15 3.93 -41.23
CA HIS A 16 -28.45 4.55 -41.04
C HIS A 16 -28.34 6.04 -40.66
N THR A 17 -29.00 6.86 -41.47
CA THR A 17 -29.20 8.30 -41.31
C THR A 17 -30.33 8.62 -40.32
N LEU A 18 -30.07 9.49 -39.34
CA LEU A 18 -31.08 10.11 -38.46
C LEU A 18 -31.86 11.21 -39.22
N PRO A 19 -33.18 11.35 -39.03
CA PRO A 19 -33.93 12.51 -39.52
C PRO A 19 -34.13 13.60 -38.44
N PRO A 20 -34.44 14.85 -38.82
CA PRO A 20 -34.29 16.03 -37.97
C PRO A 20 -35.59 16.53 -37.29
N SER A 21 -35.36 17.45 -36.35
CA SER A 21 -36.24 18.21 -35.45
C SER A 21 -37.57 18.75 -35.99
N ARG A 22 -38.58 18.83 -35.11
CA ARG A 22 -39.68 19.83 -35.18
C ARG A 22 -39.92 20.54 -33.84
N ARG A 23 -40.02 21.86 -33.93
CA ARG A 23 -40.32 22.87 -32.90
C ARG A 23 -41.82 22.94 -32.56
N ARG A 24 -42.14 23.27 -31.30
CA ARG A 24 -43.22 24.19 -30.83
C ARG A 24 -43.05 24.39 -29.31
N ALA A 25 -42.63 25.55 -28.80
CA ALA A 25 -43.37 26.81 -28.55
C ALA A 25 -44.33 26.79 -27.32
N SER A 26 -43.83 27.41 -26.23
CA SER A 26 -44.49 28.27 -25.21
C SER A 26 -45.72 27.77 -24.43
N ARG A 27 -45.62 27.81 -23.09
CA ARG A 27 -46.32 28.81 -22.23
C ARG A 27 -45.87 28.73 -20.76
N SER A 28 -45.62 29.89 -20.18
CA SER A 28 -45.35 30.19 -18.76
C SER A 28 -46.60 29.99 -17.88
N PRO A 29 -46.46 30.05 -16.54
CA PRO A 29 -46.80 31.31 -15.89
C PRO A 29 -45.81 31.76 -14.79
N CYS A 30 -45.63 33.09 -14.74
CA CYS A 30 -45.06 33.84 -13.62
C CYS A 30 -46.09 33.97 -12.49
N VAL A 31 -45.62 34.04 -11.23
CA VAL A 31 -46.08 34.85 -10.06
C VAL A 31 -45.18 34.40 -8.88
N ALA A 32 -44.69 35.18 -7.92
CA ALA A 32 -44.34 36.58 -7.75
C ALA A 32 -43.43 36.62 -6.51
N SER A 33 -42.49 37.56 -6.48
CA SER A 33 -41.58 37.83 -5.36
C SER A 33 -42.12 38.95 -4.46
N ARG A 34 -41.69 38.92 -3.17
CA ARG A 34 -41.51 40.01 -2.16
C ARG A 34 -42.17 39.73 -0.79
N PRO A 35 -41.79 40.41 0.31
CA PRO A 35 -40.50 41.04 0.65
C PRO A 35 -39.99 40.74 2.10
N ILE A 36 -38.74 41.10 2.35
CA ILE A 36 -38.11 41.28 3.68
C ILE A 36 -38.48 42.67 4.23
N ALA A 37 -38.87 42.77 5.52
CA ALA A 37 -38.75 43.98 6.34
C ALA A 37 -38.79 43.67 7.85
N PRO A 38 -38.19 44.52 8.71
CA PRO A 38 -37.67 44.16 10.04
C PRO A 38 -38.55 44.64 11.20
N ARG A 39 -38.30 44.14 12.43
CA ARG A 39 -38.96 44.61 13.66
C ARG A 39 -38.08 44.36 14.92
N PRO A 40 -38.30 45.08 16.04
CA PRO A 40 -37.40 46.15 16.48
C PRO A 40 -36.71 45.89 17.83
N ALA A 41 -35.75 46.76 18.14
CA ALA A 41 -35.10 46.87 19.44
C ALA A 41 -35.99 47.59 20.47
N SER A 42 -36.03 47.07 21.70
CA SER A 42 -36.34 47.87 22.90
C SER A 42 -35.63 47.31 24.12
N LEU A 43 -34.84 48.19 24.73
CA LEU A 43 -34.19 48.12 26.05
C LEU A 43 -35.13 47.63 27.15
N LEU A 44 -34.60 46.90 28.14
CA LEU A 44 -34.88 47.10 29.56
C LEU A 44 -33.80 46.47 30.46
N ARG A 45 -33.61 47.12 31.62
CA ARG A 45 -32.53 47.01 32.61
C ARG A 45 -32.50 45.69 33.40
N GLY A 46 -31.30 45.12 33.51
CA GLY A 46 -30.55 44.86 34.75
C GLY A 46 -31.23 44.21 35.98
N VAL A 47 -30.82 42.98 36.29
CA VAL A 47 -30.61 42.49 37.67
C VAL A 47 -29.34 41.62 37.67
N ARG A 48 -28.45 41.84 38.66
CA ARG A 48 -27.16 41.14 38.86
C ARG A 48 -27.30 39.97 39.85
N ARG A 49 -26.46 38.94 39.60
CA ARG A 49 -25.84 37.90 40.48
C ARG A 49 -26.42 36.47 40.42
N PRO A 50 -25.63 35.42 40.71
CA PRO A 50 -24.16 35.27 40.69
C PRO A 50 -23.65 34.09 39.84
N LEU A 51 -22.32 34.06 39.61
CA LEU A 51 -21.59 33.00 38.92
C LEU A 51 -21.82 31.60 39.55
N ARG A 52 -22.02 30.58 38.71
CA ARG A 52 -21.75 29.19 39.06
C ARG A 52 -21.01 28.50 37.92
N ALA A 53 -20.01 27.73 38.32
CA ALA A 53 -18.90 27.22 37.53
C ALA A 53 -19.30 26.11 36.56
N ALA A 54 -18.59 26.12 35.42
CA ALA A 54 -18.09 24.99 34.64
C ALA A 54 -18.84 23.65 34.73
N GLN A 55 -19.54 23.31 33.65
CA GLN A 55 -19.55 21.95 33.10
C GLN A 55 -19.37 22.09 31.59
N GLY A 56 -18.32 21.45 31.07
CA GLY A 56 -17.97 21.48 29.66
C GLY A 56 -19.08 20.89 28.82
N GLU A 57 -19.47 21.61 27.78
CA GLU A 57 -20.24 21.05 26.68
C GLU A 57 -19.34 20.02 26.00
N GLU A 58 -19.64 18.74 26.22
CA GLU A 58 -19.12 17.65 25.40
C GLU A 58 -19.49 17.95 23.95
N ALA A 59 -18.46 18.22 23.14
CA ALA A 59 -18.59 18.27 21.70
C ALA A 59 -19.00 16.87 21.24
N VAL A 60 -20.31 16.69 21.00
CA VAL A 60 -20.84 15.55 20.28
C VAL A 60 -20.15 15.56 18.92
N SER A 61 -19.24 14.60 18.71
CA SER A 61 -18.60 14.39 17.42
C SER A 61 -19.69 14.18 16.38
N GLU A 62 -19.82 15.10 15.43
CA GLU A 62 -20.64 14.92 14.23
C GLU A 62 -20.26 13.56 13.61
N GLY A 63 -21.24 12.66 13.55
CA GLY A 63 -21.06 11.31 13.04
C GLY A 63 -20.42 11.36 11.66
N ALA A 64 -19.29 10.68 11.50
CA ALA A 64 -18.61 10.55 10.22
C ALA A 64 -19.60 9.96 9.20
N ALA A 65 -20.07 10.80 8.29
CA ALA A 65 -20.91 10.36 7.19
C ALA A 65 -20.17 9.28 6.40
N TRP A 66 -20.84 8.16 6.15
CA TRP A 66 -20.29 7.09 5.32
C TRP A 66 -20.00 7.66 3.92
N PRO A 67 -18.78 7.50 3.37
CA PRO A 67 -18.61 7.68 1.94
C PRO A 67 -19.54 6.72 1.19
N ASP A 68 -20.19 7.19 0.12
CA ASP A 68 -21.19 6.43 -0.62
C ASP A 68 -20.74 4.98 -0.92
N GLY A 69 -21.58 4.00 -0.58
CA GLY A 69 -21.33 2.56 -0.81
C GLY A 69 -20.57 1.82 0.30
N SER A 70 -19.89 2.52 1.21
CA SER A 70 -19.07 1.87 2.25
C SER A 70 -19.90 1.13 3.33
N GLU A 71 -21.14 1.54 3.56
CA GLU A 71 -22.06 0.86 4.48
C GLU A 71 -22.50 -0.51 3.95
N GLU A 72 -22.81 -0.58 2.64
CA GLU A 72 -23.21 -1.84 1.99
C GLU A 72 -22.03 -2.82 1.92
N GLU A 73 -20.82 -2.33 1.64
CA GLU A 73 -19.62 -3.18 1.71
C GLU A 73 -19.43 -3.75 3.12
N LEU A 74 -19.48 -2.89 4.16
CA LEU A 74 -19.34 -3.34 5.54
C LEU A 74 -20.40 -4.38 5.90
N ARG A 75 -21.65 -4.18 5.46
CA ARG A 75 -22.74 -5.13 5.68
C ARG A 75 -22.36 -6.54 5.21
N ARG A 76 -21.71 -6.67 4.05
CA ARG A 76 -21.25 -7.96 3.50
C ARG A 76 -20.18 -8.62 4.37
N LEU A 77 -19.32 -7.85 5.05
CA LEU A 77 -18.41 -8.41 6.06
C LEU A 77 -19.20 -8.92 7.28
N LEU A 78 -20.15 -8.13 7.76
CA LEU A 78 -20.92 -8.47 8.96
C LEU A 78 -21.82 -9.69 8.75
N GLU A 79 -22.20 -10.00 7.52
CA GLU A 79 -22.90 -11.23 7.13
C GLU A 79 -22.07 -12.50 7.40
N LEU A 80 -20.74 -12.39 7.44
CA LEU A 80 -19.87 -13.51 7.83
C LEU A 80 -20.00 -13.86 9.32
N LEU A 81 -20.47 -12.92 10.14
CA LEU A 81 -20.54 -13.09 11.59
C LEU A 81 -21.84 -13.81 11.97
N PRO A 82 -21.80 -14.79 12.89
CA PRO A 82 -22.99 -15.37 13.50
C PRO A 82 -23.93 -14.28 14.04
N GLY A 83 -25.24 -14.51 13.95
CA GLY A 83 -26.26 -13.47 14.16
C GLY A 83 -26.18 -12.73 15.50
N GLU A 84 -25.72 -13.38 16.59
CA GLU A 84 -25.47 -12.70 17.87
C GLU A 84 -24.30 -11.71 17.79
N LEU A 85 -23.16 -12.15 17.24
CA LEU A 85 -21.96 -11.32 17.11
C LEU A 85 -22.21 -10.15 16.17
N ARG A 86 -22.87 -10.41 15.03
CA ARG A 86 -23.29 -9.37 14.08
C ARG A 86 -24.08 -8.27 14.77
N ARG A 87 -25.16 -8.62 15.49
CA ARG A 87 -26.00 -7.62 16.19
C ARG A 87 -25.19 -6.80 17.18
N ARG A 88 -24.26 -7.43 17.92
CA ARG A 88 -23.41 -6.74 18.89
C ARG A 88 -22.48 -5.72 18.22
N VAL A 89 -21.86 -6.09 17.10
CA VAL A 89 -21.04 -5.16 16.30
C VAL A 89 -21.91 -4.01 15.77
N GLU A 90 -23.08 -4.31 15.17
CA GLU A 90 -23.99 -3.32 14.58
C GLU A 90 -24.50 -2.28 15.59
N THR A 91 -24.62 -2.64 16.88
CA THR A 91 -25.04 -1.72 17.94
C THR A 91 -23.92 -0.79 18.44
N HIS A 92 -22.66 -1.00 18.03
CA HIS A 92 -21.55 -0.20 18.53
C HIS A 92 -21.55 1.20 17.91
N PRO A 93 -21.37 2.29 18.69
CA PRO A 93 -21.41 3.66 18.17
C PRO A 93 -20.32 3.95 17.13
N GLU A 94 -19.18 3.28 17.23
CA GLU A 94 -18.05 3.41 16.29
C GLU A 94 -18.09 2.39 15.14
N LEU A 95 -19.24 1.79 14.83
CA LEU A 95 -19.38 0.87 13.68
C LEU A 95 -18.72 1.40 12.38
N PRO A 96 -18.86 2.69 12.00
CA PRO A 96 -18.17 3.26 10.84
C PRO A 96 -16.65 3.13 10.85
N ALA A 97 -16.06 3.07 12.03
CA ALA A 97 -14.62 2.99 12.25
C ALA A 97 -14.13 1.58 12.59
N LEU A 98 -14.98 0.53 12.49
CA LEU A 98 -14.58 -0.86 12.74
C LEU A 98 -13.30 -1.21 11.98
N VAL A 99 -12.28 -1.71 12.68
CA VAL A 99 -10.99 -2.08 12.08
C VAL A 99 -11.01 -3.54 11.66
N GLU A 100 -11.36 -4.43 12.58
CA GLU A 100 -11.44 -5.86 12.34
C GLU A 100 -12.28 -6.58 13.39
N VAL A 101 -12.67 -7.81 13.08
CA VAL A 101 -13.28 -8.76 14.02
C VAL A 101 -12.40 -10.00 14.10
N VAL A 102 -12.09 -10.44 15.32
CA VAL A 102 -11.22 -11.58 15.63
C VAL A 102 -12.07 -12.70 16.23
N MET A 103 -11.98 -13.88 15.64
CA MET A 103 -12.71 -15.08 16.05
C MET A 103 -11.73 -16.25 16.18
N ASP A 104 -11.32 -16.58 17.40
CA ASP A 104 -10.41 -17.70 17.68
C ASP A 104 -11.16 -18.81 18.39
N LEU A 105 -11.06 -20.05 17.90
CA LEU A 105 -11.69 -21.22 18.52
C LEU A 105 -11.37 -21.32 20.01
N GLY A 106 -12.40 -21.44 20.84
CA GLY A 106 -12.26 -21.54 22.29
C GLY A 106 -11.95 -20.21 22.99
N ARG A 107 -11.97 -19.08 22.28
CA ARG A 107 -11.80 -17.74 22.86
C ARG A 107 -13.03 -16.87 22.64
N PRO A 108 -13.32 -15.91 23.54
CA PRO A 108 -14.34 -14.90 23.30
C PRO A 108 -14.01 -14.03 22.08
N PRO A 109 -14.98 -13.75 21.19
CA PRO A 109 -14.76 -12.93 20.01
C PRO A 109 -14.62 -11.43 20.33
N LEU A 110 -13.77 -10.75 19.56
CA LEU A 110 -13.46 -9.34 19.74
C LEU A 110 -13.70 -8.55 18.45
N ALA A 111 -14.22 -7.34 18.56
CA ALA A 111 -14.16 -6.32 17.51
C ALA A 111 -13.13 -5.27 17.92
N ARG A 112 -12.32 -4.78 16.98
CA ARG A 112 -11.35 -3.71 17.22
C ARG A 112 -11.84 -2.41 16.63
N PHE A 113 -11.82 -1.36 17.44
CA PHE A 113 -12.11 0.02 17.07
C PHE A 113 -10.89 0.90 17.37
N PRO A 114 -10.84 2.14 16.86
CA PRO A 114 -9.78 3.08 17.22
C PRO A 114 -9.71 3.37 18.73
N SER A 115 -10.86 3.29 19.42
CA SER A 115 -10.96 3.43 20.87
C SER A 115 -10.45 2.21 21.65
N GLY A 116 -10.31 1.05 21.01
CA GLY A 116 -9.79 -0.18 21.61
C GLY A 116 -10.57 -1.44 21.23
N ASP A 117 -10.28 -2.52 21.96
CA ASP A 117 -10.91 -3.82 21.77
C ASP A 117 -12.27 -3.88 22.48
N PHE A 118 -13.28 -4.38 21.78
CA PHE A 118 -14.65 -4.54 22.24
C PHE A 118 -15.05 -6.02 22.25
N LEU A 119 -15.40 -6.52 23.44
CA LEU A 119 -15.86 -7.90 23.62
C LEU A 119 -17.28 -8.08 23.08
N LEU A 120 -17.41 -8.95 22.07
CA LEU A 120 -18.69 -9.17 21.40
C LEU A 120 -19.60 -10.11 22.20
N SER A 121 -19.04 -11.18 22.75
CA SER A 121 -19.73 -12.15 23.60
C SER A 121 -18.75 -12.78 24.58
N HIS A 122 -19.24 -13.20 25.74
CA HIS A 122 -18.46 -14.03 26.68
C HIS A 122 -18.42 -15.51 26.25
N ARG A 123 -19.34 -15.93 25.37
CA ARG A 123 -19.34 -17.29 24.81
C ARG A 123 -18.12 -17.45 23.91
N PRO A 124 -17.28 -18.48 24.15
CA PRO A 124 -16.17 -18.78 23.25
C PRO A 124 -16.64 -19.16 21.84
N ILE A 125 -15.86 -18.77 20.82
CA ILE A 125 -16.07 -19.17 19.44
C ILE A 125 -16.00 -20.69 19.30
N SER A 126 -16.99 -21.25 18.62
CA SER A 126 -17.10 -22.66 18.29
C SER A 126 -16.67 -22.96 16.86
N PHE A 127 -16.52 -24.25 16.53
CA PHE A 127 -16.27 -24.66 15.15
C PHE A 127 -17.40 -24.24 14.19
N ASP A 128 -18.65 -24.29 14.65
CA ASP A 128 -19.80 -23.91 13.84
C ASP A 128 -19.77 -22.42 13.47
N ASP A 129 -19.30 -21.56 14.38
CA ASP A 129 -19.17 -20.13 14.13
C ASP A 129 -18.12 -19.85 13.04
N LEU A 130 -16.99 -20.56 13.09
CA LEU A 130 -15.95 -20.47 12.07
C LEU A 130 -16.42 -21.04 10.73
N GLN A 131 -17.15 -22.16 10.75
CA GLN A 131 -17.72 -22.77 9.55
C GLN A 131 -18.77 -21.88 8.89
N HIS A 132 -19.60 -21.21 9.69
CA HIS A 132 -20.57 -20.23 9.19
C HIS A 132 -19.87 -19.11 8.42
N ALA A 133 -18.82 -18.54 9.00
CA ALA A 133 -18.04 -17.49 8.34
C ALA A 133 -17.37 -18.00 7.06
N THR A 134 -16.68 -19.14 7.12
CA THR A 134 -15.92 -19.66 5.96
C THR A 134 -16.82 -20.15 4.83
N SER A 135 -18.04 -20.59 5.10
CA SER A 135 -19.01 -21.00 4.06
C SER A 135 -19.49 -19.85 3.16
N GLN A 136 -19.30 -18.61 3.61
CA GLN A 136 -19.72 -17.40 2.91
C GLN A 136 -18.56 -16.65 2.25
N VAL A 137 -17.32 -17.08 2.51
CA VAL A 137 -16.11 -16.52 1.92
C VAL A 137 -15.67 -17.43 0.76
N GLY A 138 -15.01 -16.85 -0.24
CA GLY A 138 -14.38 -17.63 -1.32
C GLY A 138 -13.25 -18.52 -0.80
N ASP A 139 -12.61 -19.24 -1.73
CA ASP A 139 -11.48 -20.10 -1.38
C ASP A 139 -10.32 -19.29 -0.78
N PHE A 140 -9.70 -19.84 0.26
CA PHE A 140 -8.48 -19.28 0.82
C PHE A 140 -7.30 -19.60 -0.10
N GLY A 141 -6.53 -18.56 -0.44
CA GLY A 141 -5.29 -18.69 -1.18
C GLY A 141 -4.19 -19.42 -0.40
N ALA A 142 -3.06 -19.63 -1.07
CA ALA A 142 -1.89 -20.30 -0.49
C ALA A 142 -1.31 -19.56 0.74
N ASP A 143 -1.59 -18.27 0.87
CA ASP A 143 -1.17 -17.41 2.00
C ASP A 143 -2.18 -17.39 3.16
N ASN A 144 -3.21 -18.26 3.12
CA ASN A 144 -4.33 -18.31 4.07
C ASN A 144 -5.17 -17.03 4.13
N ARG A 145 -5.22 -16.27 3.04
CA ARG A 145 -6.10 -15.12 2.91
C ARG A 145 -7.22 -15.40 1.93
N ALA A 146 -8.35 -14.78 2.20
CA ALA A 146 -9.47 -14.67 1.28
C ALA A 146 -10.08 -13.27 1.44
N GLY A 147 -10.92 -12.88 0.50
CA GLY A 147 -11.70 -11.66 0.62
C GLY A 147 -13.09 -11.84 0.08
N ILE A 148 -13.89 -10.79 0.22
CA ILE A 148 -15.25 -10.77 -0.30
C ILE A 148 -15.23 -10.08 -1.65
N SER A 149 -15.66 -10.78 -2.70
CA SER A 149 -15.62 -10.26 -4.07
C SER A 149 -16.26 -8.88 -4.19
N ARG A 150 -15.62 -7.97 -4.93
CA ARG A 150 -16.03 -6.56 -5.09
C ARG A 150 -15.96 -5.70 -3.83
N THR A 151 -15.29 -6.16 -2.76
CA THR A 151 -15.00 -5.36 -1.56
C THR A 151 -13.48 -5.32 -1.35
N LEU A 152 -13.03 -4.49 -0.41
CA LEU A 152 -11.62 -4.49 0.04
C LEU A 152 -11.41 -5.28 1.34
N HIS A 153 -12.43 -6.00 1.80
CA HIS A 153 -12.38 -6.75 3.05
C HIS A 153 -11.51 -7.99 2.93
N ARG A 154 -10.78 -8.29 4.00
CA ARG A 154 -9.80 -9.37 4.04
C ARG A 154 -10.06 -10.29 5.23
N ILE A 155 -10.11 -11.58 4.96
CA ILE A 155 -10.34 -12.64 5.93
C ILE A 155 -9.08 -13.50 5.96
N SER A 156 -8.35 -13.43 7.07
CA SER A 156 -7.15 -14.23 7.29
C SER A 156 -7.48 -15.43 8.16
N ALA A 157 -7.19 -16.64 7.69
CA ALA A 157 -7.38 -17.86 8.45
C ALA A 157 -6.14 -18.27 9.23
N ILE A 158 -6.35 -18.69 10.48
CA ILE A 158 -5.37 -19.42 11.28
C ILE A 158 -5.71 -20.90 11.16
N ARG A 159 -4.75 -21.71 10.69
CA ARG A 159 -4.93 -23.16 10.55
C ARG A 159 -4.09 -23.93 11.55
N ASN A 160 -4.60 -25.04 12.04
CA ASN A 160 -3.82 -25.99 12.82
C ASN A 160 -2.94 -26.88 11.92
N ARG A 161 -2.12 -27.76 12.52
CA ARG A 161 -1.23 -28.68 11.79
C ARG A 161 -1.94 -29.64 10.83
N LYS A 162 -3.25 -29.83 10.97
CA LYS A 162 -4.08 -30.66 10.08
C LYS A 162 -4.74 -29.85 8.96
N GLY A 163 -4.40 -28.56 8.84
CA GLY A 163 -4.99 -27.65 7.85
C GLY A 163 -6.39 -27.16 8.19
N VAL A 164 -6.93 -27.49 9.37
CA VAL A 164 -8.27 -27.05 9.79
C VAL A 164 -8.21 -25.60 10.28
N ILE A 165 -9.16 -24.77 9.83
CA ILE A 165 -9.30 -23.38 10.29
C ILE A 165 -9.73 -23.39 11.77
N VAL A 166 -8.94 -22.74 12.61
CA VAL A 166 -9.16 -22.61 14.06
C VAL A 166 -9.25 -21.15 14.50
N GLY A 167 -9.09 -20.20 13.57
CA GLY A 167 -9.31 -18.79 13.84
C GLY A 167 -9.44 -17.97 12.57
N LEU A 168 -10.08 -16.82 12.69
CA LEU A 168 -10.29 -15.85 11.62
C LEU A 168 -10.00 -14.43 12.11
N THR A 169 -9.35 -13.64 11.25
CA THR A 169 -9.26 -12.19 11.38
C THR A 169 -9.95 -11.55 10.18
N CYS A 170 -11.11 -10.94 10.43
CA CYS A 170 -11.96 -10.30 9.43
C CYS A 170 -11.70 -8.79 9.44
N ARG A 171 -10.81 -8.31 8.57
CA ARG A 171 -10.37 -6.91 8.50
C ARG A 171 -11.22 -6.11 7.52
N VAL A 172 -11.66 -4.94 7.98
CA VAL A 172 -12.45 -3.99 7.17
C VAL A 172 -11.52 -3.16 6.28
N GLY A 173 -11.43 -3.53 5.00
CA GLY A 173 -10.87 -2.64 3.98
C GLY A 173 -11.85 -1.53 3.57
N ARG A 174 -11.31 -0.36 3.22
CA ARG A 174 -12.09 0.81 2.77
C ARG A 174 -11.35 1.51 1.64
N ALA A 175 -12.11 2.03 0.68
CA ALA A 175 -11.63 3.06 -0.23
C ALA A 175 -11.79 4.43 0.43
N VAL A 176 -10.74 5.26 0.35
CA VAL A 176 -10.73 6.59 0.97
C VAL A 176 -10.47 7.61 -0.14
N PRO A 177 -11.54 8.14 -0.76
CA PRO A 177 -11.39 9.17 -1.79
C PRO A 177 -10.62 10.38 -1.28
N GLY A 178 -9.84 11.00 -2.15
CA GLY A 178 -9.04 12.18 -1.80
C GLY A 178 -7.78 11.90 -0.98
N SER A 179 -7.45 10.64 -0.68
CA SER A 179 -6.19 10.28 0.00
C SER A 179 -4.94 10.65 -0.80
N ALA A 180 -5.08 10.86 -2.12
CA ALA A 180 -4.00 11.27 -3.01
C ALA A 180 -4.03 12.77 -3.36
N ASN A 181 -4.88 13.60 -2.73
CA ASN A 181 -5.01 15.03 -3.05
C ASN A 181 -3.68 15.78 -2.96
N LEU A 182 -2.85 15.43 -1.97
CA LEU A 182 -1.52 16.04 -1.78
C LEU A 182 -0.53 15.73 -2.91
N LEU A 183 -0.85 14.81 -3.83
CA LEU A 183 0.00 14.38 -4.95
C LEU A 183 -0.66 14.65 -6.30
N GLN A 184 -1.80 15.35 -6.33
CA GLN A 184 -2.62 15.50 -7.53
C GLN A 184 -1.88 16.21 -8.67
N ASP A 185 -1.07 17.22 -8.38
CA ASP A 185 -0.22 17.91 -9.36
C ASP A 185 0.78 16.93 -10.00
N LEU A 186 1.51 16.17 -9.19
CA LEU A 186 2.51 15.20 -9.68
C LEU A 186 1.89 14.13 -10.57
N VAL A 187 0.71 13.63 -10.19
CA VAL A 187 -0.03 12.62 -10.95
C VAL A 187 -0.47 13.19 -12.30
N LYS A 188 -1.01 14.42 -12.28
CA LYS A 188 -1.50 15.13 -13.47
C LYS A 188 -0.38 15.45 -14.46
N ASP A 189 0.78 15.86 -13.95
CA ASP A 189 1.95 16.25 -14.77
C ASP A 189 2.49 15.07 -15.61
N GLY A 190 2.08 13.84 -15.30
CA GLY A 190 2.38 12.66 -16.09
C GLY A 190 3.72 12.02 -15.77
N GLY A 191 4.46 12.57 -14.80
CA GLY A 191 5.68 11.97 -14.29
C GLY A 191 5.45 10.63 -13.60
N SER A 192 6.43 9.74 -13.67
CA SER A 192 6.44 8.49 -12.92
C SER A 192 6.70 8.77 -11.45
N LEU A 193 5.82 8.30 -10.57
CA LEU A 193 5.79 8.58 -9.14
C LEU A 193 6.09 7.33 -8.31
N LEU A 194 7.11 7.43 -7.46
CA LEU A 194 7.43 6.40 -6.46
C LEU A 194 6.89 6.78 -5.09
N LEU A 195 6.16 5.88 -4.43
CA LEU A 195 5.69 6.02 -3.06
C LEU A 195 6.54 5.16 -2.12
N ILE A 196 7.07 5.74 -1.06
CA ILE A 196 7.85 5.01 -0.04
C ILE A 196 7.36 5.37 1.35
N GLY A 197 7.56 4.47 2.32
CA GLY A 197 7.18 4.74 3.70
C GLY A 197 6.96 3.47 4.50
N PRO A 198 6.83 3.59 5.83
CA PRO A 198 6.75 2.43 6.71
C PRO A 198 5.53 1.54 6.41
N PRO A 199 5.55 0.27 6.84
CA PRO A 199 4.38 -0.61 6.76
C PRO A 199 3.15 0.02 7.43
N GLY A 200 1.98 -0.14 6.83
CA GLY A 200 0.71 0.35 7.41
C GLY A 200 0.47 1.86 7.36
N VAL A 201 1.37 2.67 6.80
CA VAL A 201 1.22 4.14 6.75
C VAL A 201 0.11 4.62 5.79
N GLY A 202 -0.35 3.75 4.89
CA GLY A 202 -1.43 4.05 3.94
C GLY A 202 -0.99 4.09 2.47
N LYS A 203 0.17 3.50 2.11
CA LYS A 203 0.68 3.47 0.73
C LYS A 203 -0.36 2.92 -0.26
N THR A 204 -0.96 1.77 0.05
CA THR A 204 -1.99 1.14 -0.77
C THR A 204 -3.25 2.02 -0.92
N THR A 205 -3.62 2.76 0.13
CA THR A 205 -4.75 3.68 0.06
C THR A 205 -4.47 4.83 -0.91
N VAL A 206 -3.27 5.42 -0.84
CA VAL A 206 -2.84 6.48 -1.75
C VAL A 206 -2.75 5.95 -3.19
N ILE A 207 -2.09 4.81 -3.41
CA ILE A 207 -1.88 4.29 -4.77
C ILE A 207 -3.19 3.88 -5.45
N ARG A 208 -4.16 3.34 -4.68
CA ARG A 208 -5.50 3.01 -5.18
C ARG A 208 -6.24 4.27 -5.67
N GLU A 209 -6.20 5.34 -4.88
CA GLU A 209 -6.82 6.61 -5.28
C GLU A 209 -6.13 7.23 -6.50
N ILE A 210 -4.79 7.12 -6.60
CA ILE A 210 -4.07 7.56 -7.80
C ILE A 210 -4.51 6.76 -9.03
N ALA A 211 -4.71 5.44 -8.91
CA ALA A 211 -5.21 4.61 -10.01
C ALA A 211 -6.60 5.08 -10.49
N ARG A 212 -7.51 5.34 -9.54
CA ARG A 212 -8.84 5.91 -9.82
C ARG A 212 -8.73 7.27 -10.51
N MET A 213 -7.92 8.19 -9.98
CA MET A 213 -7.71 9.52 -10.58
C MET A 213 -7.17 9.42 -12.01
N LEU A 214 -6.17 8.57 -12.25
CA LEU A 214 -5.60 8.35 -13.58
C LEU A 214 -6.65 7.82 -14.57
N ALA A 215 -7.47 6.86 -14.15
CA ALA A 215 -8.48 6.23 -15.01
C ALA A 215 -9.71 7.11 -15.24
N ASP A 216 -10.26 7.70 -14.17
CA ASP A 216 -11.54 8.40 -14.22
C ASP A 216 -11.39 9.91 -14.46
N ASP A 217 -10.45 10.56 -13.78
CA ASP A 217 -10.34 12.02 -13.85
C ASP A 217 -9.48 12.42 -15.05
N TYR A 218 -8.39 11.68 -15.31
CA TYR A 218 -7.45 11.93 -16.42
C TYR A 218 -7.67 11.03 -17.64
N LYS A 219 -8.65 10.12 -17.60
CA LYS A 219 -9.06 9.27 -18.74
C LYS A 219 -7.91 8.49 -19.39
N LYS A 220 -6.91 8.08 -18.59
CA LYS A 220 -5.80 7.26 -19.06
C LYS A 220 -6.20 5.79 -19.11
N ARG A 221 -5.58 5.06 -20.05
CA ARG A 221 -5.58 3.59 -20.03
C ARG A 221 -4.66 3.11 -18.91
N VAL A 222 -5.25 2.78 -17.77
CA VAL A 222 -4.51 2.34 -16.57
C VAL A 222 -4.58 0.81 -16.44
N MET A 223 -3.42 0.20 -16.24
CA MET A 223 -3.30 -1.20 -15.82
C MET A 223 -2.72 -1.25 -14.41
N ILE A 224 -3.41 -1.91 -13.49
CA ILE A 224 -2.91 -2.23 -12.16
C ILE A 224 -2.31 -3.64 -12.20
N VAL A 225 -1.08 -3.80 -11.73
CA VAL A 225 -0.47 -5.09 -11.46
C VAL A 225 -0.54 -5.33 -9.96
N ASP A 226 -1.46 -6.21 -9.55
CA ASP A 226 -1.87 -6.41 -8.15
C ASP A 226 -1.40 -7.78 -7.67
N THR A 227 -0.41 -7.80 -6.79
CA THR A 227 0.21 -9.03 -6.29
C THR A 227 -0.49 -9.57 -5.06
N SER A 228 -0.97 -8.68 -4.20
CA SER A 228 -1.56 -9.03 -2.91
C SER A 228 -3.09 -8.88 -2.90
N ASN A 229 -3.70 -8.59 -4.06
CA ASN A 229 -5.10 -8.17 -4.19
C ASN A 229 -5.45 -6.96 -3.29
N GLU A 230 -4.46 -6.16 -2.91
CA GLU A 230 -4.67 -5.06 -1.99
C GLU A 230 -5.24 -3.83 -2.71
N ILE A 231 -4.91 -3.60 -3.99
CA ILE A 231 -5.38 -2.43 -4.72
C ILE A 231 -6.82 -2.66 -5.21
N GLY A 232 -7.05 -3.74 -5.94
CA GLY A 232 -8.32 -4.07 -6.59
C GLY A 232 -9.26 -4.92 -5.73
N GLY A 233 -8.85 -5.39 -4.56
CA GLY A 233 -9.64 -6.29 -3.72
C GLY A 233 -9.68 -7.73 -4.23
N ASP A 234 -10.29 -8.65 -3.50
CA ASP A 234 -10.34 -10.06 -3.90
C ASP A 234 -11.44 -10.39 -4.92
N GLY A 235 -11.31 -11.56 -5.56
CA GLY A 235 -12.22 -12.08 -6.59
C GLY A 235 -11.94 -11.53 -7.99
N ASP A 236 -12.63 -12.04 -9.01
CA ASP A 236 -12.36 -11.69 -10.42
C ASP A 236 -12.76 -10.26 -10.80
N ILE A 237 -13.77 -9.72 -10.11
CA ILE A 237 -14.31 -8.39 -10.38
C ILE A 237 -13.66 -7.41 -9.40
N PRO A 238 -12.86 -6.45 -9.89
CA PRO A 238 -12.17 -5.52 -9.02
C PRO A 238 -13.15 -4.56 -8.33
N HIS A 239 -12.74 -4.07 -7.16
CA HIS A 239 -13.44 -3.08 -6.37
C HIS A 239 -13.61 -1.75 -7.13
N PRO A 240 -14.78 -1.09 -7.11
CA PRO A 240 -15.03 0.14 -7.87
C PRO A 240 -14.12 1.32 -7.49
N GLY A 241 -13.49 1.28 -6.32
CA GLY A 241 -12.52 2.26 -5.86
C GLY A 241 -11.23 2.39 -6.69
N ILE A 242 -11.01 1.55 -7.71
CA ILE A 242 -9.95 1.77 -8.72
C ILE A 242 -10.44 2.54 -9.96
N GLY A 243 -11.71 2.93 -10.01
CA GLY A 243 -12.34 3.57 -11.16
C GLY A 243 -12.40 2.64 -12.38
N ASN A 244 -12.22 3.20 -13.58
CA ASN A 244 -12.15 2.45 -14.83
C ASN A 244 -10.79 1.77 -15.08
N ALA A 245 -9.89 1.73 -14.09
CA ALA A 245 -8.63 1.02 -14.23
C ALA A 245 -8.86 -0.48 -14.43
N ARG A 246 -8.04 -1.09 -15.28
CA ARG A 246 -8.04 -2.54 -15.48
C ARG A 246 -7.01 -3.17 -14.57
N ARG A 247 -7.20 -4.44 -14.20
CA ARG A 247 -6.32 -5.16 -13.28
C ARG A 247 -5.78 -6.44 -13.90
N LEU A 248 -4.50 -6.71 -13.67
CA LEU A 248 -3.85 -8.00 -13.80
C LEU A 248 -3.53 -8.51 -12.39
N GLN A 249 -3.98 -9.72 -12.07
CA GLN A 249 -3.64 -10.39 -10.82
C GLN A 249 -2.38 -11.21 -11.01
N VAL A 250 -1.43 -11.07 -10.09
CA VAL A 250 -0.19 -11.84 -10.16
C VAL A 250 -0.39 -13.19 -9.47
N PRO A 251 -0.16 -14.34 -10.13
CA PRO A 251 -0.42 -15.66 -9.53
C PRO A 251 0.45 -15.97 -8.31
N ASN A 252 1.69 -15.47 -8.30
CA ASN A 252 2.62 -15.53 -7.18
C ASN A 252 3.64 -14.39 -7.29
N GLN A 253 4.24 -14.00 -6.16
CA GLN A 253 5.11 -12.83 -6.09
C GLN A 253 6.29 -12.90 -7.07
N ASP A 254 6.89 -14.07 -7.27
CA ASP A 254 8.03 -14.25 -8.18
C ASP A 254 7.69 -13.99 -9.65
N MET A 255 6.41 -14.01 -10.03
CA MET A 255 5.94 -13.82 -11.41
C MET A 255 5.59 -12.36 -11.74
N GLN A 256 5.64 -11.44 -10.76
CA GLN A 256 5.23 -10.04 -10.95
C GLN A 256 5.97 -9.36 -12.12
N HIS A 257 7.28 -9.59 -12.26
CA HIS A 257 8.07 -9.04 -13.36
C HIS A 257 7.58 -9.49 -14.75
N LYS A 258 7.06 -10.72 -14.89
CA LYS A 258 6.51 -11.21 -16.16
C LYS A 258 5.16 -10.59 -16.45
N VAL A 259 4.31 -10.43 -15.43
CA VAL A 259 3.01 -9.76 -15.56
C VAL A 259 3.18 -8.28 -15.93
N LEU A 260 4.23 -7.62 -15.43
CA LEU A 260 4.59 -6.26 -15.85
C LEU A 260 4.90 -6.17 -17.35
N ILE A 261 5.65 -7.15 -17.88
CA ILE A 261 5.98 -7.23 -19.31
C ILE A 261 4.70 -7.49 -20.14
N GLU A 262 3.90 -8.47 -19.72
CA GLU A 262 2.62 -8.82 -20.34
C GLU A 262 1.69 -7.61 -20.44
N ALA A 263 1.60 -6.80 -19.36
CA ALA A 263 0.78 -5.60 -19.33
C ALA A 263 1.10 -4.64 -20.48
N VAL A 264 2.38 -4.46 -20.80
CA VAL A 264 2.81 -3.58 -21.87
C VAL A 264 2.59 -4.20 -23.24
N GLU A 265 2.95 -5.48 -23.40
CA GLU A 265 2.86 -6.19 -24.68
C GLU A 265 1.40 -6.33 -25.16
N ASN A 266 0.47 -6.58 -24.24
CA ASN A 266 -0.90 -6.97 -24.61
C ASN A 266 -1.94 -5.85 -24.47
N HIS A 267 -1.66 -4.79 -23.70
CA HIS A 267 -2.71 -3.83 -23.31
C HIS A 267 -2.42 -2.36 -23.62
N MET A 268 -1.26 -2.03 -24.20
CA MET A 268 -0.89 -0.66 -24.60
C MET A 268 -1.26 0.43 -23.56
N PRO A 269 -0.88 0.26 -22.28
CA PRO A 269 -1.25 1.19 -21.22
C PRO A 269 -0.60 2.56 -21.39
N GLN A 270 -1.26 3.59 -20.87
CA GLN A 270 -0.65 4.92 -20.71
C GLN A 270 -0.07 5.09 -19.31
N ALA A 271 -0.59 4.35 -18.33
CA ALA A 271 -0.04 4.28 -17.00
C ALA A 271 -0.13 2.85 -16.44
N ILE A 272 0.89 2.46 -15.67
CA ILE A 272 0.88 1.22 -14.90
C ILE A 272 1.01 1.55 -13.42
N VAL A 273 0.14 0.95 -12.62
CA VAL A 273 0.14 1.05 -11.16
C VAL A 273 0.64 -0.28 -10.59
N ILE A 274 1.66 -0.24 -9.75
CA ILE A 274 2.35 -1.43 -9.22
C ILE A 274 2.26 -1.39 -7.70
N ASP A 275 1.72 -2.46 -7.10
CA ASP A 275 1.49 -2.51 -5.65
C ASP A 275 2.79 -2.30 -4.85
N GLU A 276 3.75 -3.21 -4.96
CA GLU A 276 5.06 -3.07 -4.33
C GLU A 276 6.16 -3.62 -5.24
N ILE A 277 7.24 -2.87 -5.42
CA ILE A 277 8.48 -3.34 -6.06
C ILE A 277 9.46 -3.74 -4.97
N GLY A 278 9.83 -5.02 -4.95
CA GLY A 278 10.70 -5.62 -3.95
C GLY A 278 11.91 -6.37 -4.54
N THR A 279 11.86 -6.78 -5.81
CA THR A 279 12.94 -7.57 -6.43
C THR A 279 13.69 -6.85 -7.53
N LYS A 280 14.92 -7.30 -7.80
CA LYS A 280 15.75 -6.77 -8.90
C LYS A 280 15.10 -6.98 -10.27
N LEU A 281 14.42 -8.10 -10.48
CA LEU A 281 13.72 -8.40 -11.73
C LEU A 281 12.56 -7.42 -11.96
N GLU A 282 11.78 -7.12 -10.92
CA GLU A 282 10.71 -6.11 -10.98
C GLU A 282 11.26 -4.70 -11.25
N ALA A 283 12.37 -4.33 -10.60
CA ALA A 283 13.00 -3.04 -10.81
C ALA A 283 13.49 -2.87 -12.26
N MET A 284 14.09 -3.92 -12.84
CA MET A 284 14.49 -3.94 -14.25
C MET A 284 13.30 -3.87 -15.21
N ALA A 285 12.23 -4.60 -14.92
CA ALA A 285 10.98 -4.53 -15.70
C ALA A 285 10.40 -3.12 -15.67
N ALA A 286 10.25 -2.52 -14.48
CA ALA A 286 9.79 -1.15 -14.31
C ALA A 286 10.66 -0.15 -15.08
N SER A 287 11.99 -0.25 -14.99
CA SER A 287 12.91 0.63 -15.72
C SER A 287 12.70 0.55 -17.24
N THR A 288 12.58 -0.67 -17.78
CA THR A 288 12.32 -0.91 -19.21
C THR A 288 10.97 -0.33 -19.65
N ILE A 289 9.96 -0.42 -18.79
CA ILE A 289 8.62 0.14 -19.06
C ILE A 289 8.66 1.67 -19.05
N ALA A 290 9.33 2.28 -18.08
CA ALA A 290 9.48 3.73 -17.99
C ALA A 290 10.19 4.30 -19.23
N GLN A 291 11.22 3.61 -19.76
CA GLN A 291 11.92 3.99 -20.98
C GLN A 291 11.01 4.01 -22.23
N ARG A 292 9.90 3.28 -22.21
CA ARG A 292 8.87 3.32 -23.27
C ARG A 292 7.89 4.50 -23.13
N GLY A 293 8.11 5.38 -22.16
CA GLY A 293 7.27 6.57 -21.91
C GLY A 293 5.95 6.27 -21.22
N ILE A 294 5.81 5.09 -20.61
CA ILE A 294 4.62 4.73 -19.82
C ILE A 294 4.76 5.33 -18.42
N GLN A 295 3.74 6.04 -17.95
CA GLN A 295 3.75 6.60 -16.59
C GLN A 295 3.65 5.47 -15.56
N LEU A 296 4.61 5.40 -14.64
CA LEU A 296 4.58 4.44 -13.55
C LEU A 296 4.14 5.08 -12.25
N VAL A 297 3.28 4.40 -11.51
CA VAL A 297 3.02 4.69 -10.11
C VAL A 297 3.27 3.42 -9.33
N ALA A 298 4.20 3.44 -8.39
CA ALA A 298 4.54 2.24 -7.63
C ALA A 298 4.80 2.54 -6.17
N THR A 299 4.63 1.54 -5.31
CA THR A 299 5.32 1.55 -4.01
C THR A 299 6.59 0.72 -4.07
N ALA A 300 7.53 0.97 -3.16
CA ALA A 300 8.72 0.13 -3.02
C ALA A 300 9.00 -0.22 -1.56
N HIS A 301 9.70 -1.33 -1.37
CA HIS A 301 10.16 -1.77 -0.06
C HIS A 301 11.24 -0.82 0.49
N GLY A 302 10.88 -0.05 1.51
CA GLY A 302 11.80 0.88 2.18
C GLY A 302 11.05 1.94 2.98
N VAL A 303 11.78 2.69 3.82
CA VAL A 303 11.22 3.79 4.60
C VAL A 303 11.55 5.15 3.97
N THR A 304 12.77 5.30 3.46
CA THR A 304 13.25 6.56 2.85
C THR A 304 14.00 6.33 1.53
N ILE A 305 14.20 7.40 0.76
CA ILE A 305 14.98 7.35 -0.49
C ILE A 305 16.42 6.86 -0.25
N GLU A 306 17.03 7.23 0.88
CA GLU A 306 18.37 6.76 1.26
C GLU A 306 18.42 5.22 1.37
N ASN A 307 17.34 4.57 1.83
CA ASN A 307 17.30 3.10 1.88
C ASN A 307 17.34 2.47 0.48
N LEU A 308 16.71 3.12 -0.52
CA LEU A 308 16.73 2.63 -1.90
C LEU A 308 18.11 2.78 -2.54
N ILE A 309 18.81 3.88 -2.26
CA ILE A 309 20.19 4.12 -2.74
C ILE A 309 21.12 3.02 -2.25
N MET A 310 20.95 2.57 -1.00
CA MET A 310 21.79 1.54 -0.39
C MET A 310 21.35 0.10 -0.71
N ASN A 311 20.23 -0.08 -1.43
CA ASN A 311 19.67 -1.40 -1.73
C ASN A 311 20.08 -1.86 -3.14
N PRO A 312 20.97 -2.86 -3.28
CA PRO A 312 21.46 -3.31 -4.60
C PRO A 312 20.38 -3.88 -5.52
N SER A 313 19.24 -4.32 -4.96
CA SER A 313 18.11 -4.84 -5.73
C SER A 313 17.23 -3.72 -6.28
N LEU A 314 17.15 -2.58 -5.59
CA LEU A 314 16.20 -1.49 -5.89
C LEU A 314 16.87 -0.18 -6.33
N GLU A 315 18.20 -0.05 -6.23
CA GLU A 315 18.94 1.16 -6.60
C GLU A 315 18.65 1.64 -8.02
N MET A 316 18.28 0.73 -8.93
CA MET A 316 17.90 1.05 -10.31
C MET A 316 16.66 1.96 -10.39
N LEU A 317 15.75 1.88 -9.41
CA LEU A 317 14.56 2.74 -9.37
C LEU A 317 14.94 4.22 -9.24
N VAL A 318 16.08 4.49 -8.59
CA VAL A 318 16.61 5.84 -8.30
C VAL A 318 17.79 6.23 -9.21
N GLY A 319 18.03 5.49 -10.29
CA GLY A 319 19.06 5.79 -11.30
C GLY A 319 20.30 4.89 -11.25
N GLY A 320 20.33 3.91 -10.34
CA GLY A 320 21.44 2.98 -10.12
C GLY A 320 22.67 3.68 -9.52
N ILE A 321 23.46 3.01 -8.68
CA ILE A 321 24.61 3.63 -8.01
C ILE A 321 25.90 2.96 -8.46
N GLN A 322 26.91 3.76 -8.80
CA GLN A 322 28.24 3.29 -9.17
C GLN A 322 29.34 4.08 -8.49
N SER A 323 30.49 3.43 -8.33
CA SER A 323 31.72 4.05 -7.84
C SER A 323 32.55 4.51 -9.03
N VAL A 324 32.87 5.80 -9.08
CA VAL A 324 33.67 6.43 -10.15
C VAL A 324 34.97 6.95 -9.55
N THR A 325 36.09 6.67 -10.22
CA THR A 325 37.39 7.24 -9.86
C THR A 325 37.64 8.52 -10.66
N LEU A 326 37.67 9.64 -9.95
CA LEU A 326 38.03 10.95 -10.48
C LEU A 326 39.55 11.08 -10.65
N GLY A 327 39.97 11.80 -11.68
CA GLY A 327 41.37 12.22 -11.82
C GLY A 327 41.78 13.22 -10.74
N ASP A 328 43.09 13.36 -10.52
CA ASP A 328 43.66 14.15 -9.42
C ASP A 328 43.25 15.62 -9.46
N GLU A 329 43.20 16.22 -10.66
CA GLU A 329 42.75 17.61 -10.85
C GLU A 329 41.26 17.78 -10.50
N GLU A 330 40.41 16.81 -10.89
CA GLU A 330 38.96 16.87 -10.65
C GLU A 330 38.60 16.62 -9.18
N ALA A 331 39.28 15.66 -8.55
CA ALA A 331 39.13 15.37 -7.13
C ALA A 331 39.53 16.58 -6.27
N ASN A 332 40.65 17.23 -6.63
CA ASN A 332 41.13 18.43 -5.93
C ASN A 332 40.20 19.62 -6.17
N ARG A 333 39.67 19.80 -7.39
CA ARG A 333 38.69 20.85 -7.72
C ARG A 333 37.39 20.70 -6.93
N ARG A 334 36.90 19.48 -6.75
CA ARG A 334 35.67 19.19 -5.99
C ARG A 334 35.88 19.09 -4.48
N GLY A 335 37.14 18.99 -4.02
CA GLY A 335 37.47 18.80 -2.60
C GLY A 335 37.01 17.44 -2.05
N VAL A 336 37.00 16.40 -2.89
CA VAL A 336 36.48 15.06 -2.56
C VAL A 336 37.57 13.99 -2.72
N GLN A 337 37.31 12.80 -2.19
CA GLN A 337 38.17 11.64 -2.41
C GLN A 337 38.23 11.29 -3.90
N LYS A 338 39.32 10.63 -4.33
CA LYS A 338 39.46 10.18 -5.73
C LYS A 338 38.35 9.21 -6.14
N THR A 339 37.70 8.53 -5.20
CA THR A 339 36.58 7.64 -5.47
C THR A 339 35.30 8.26 -4.91
N VAL A 340 34.30 8.44 -5.77
CA VAL A 340 32.99 9.01 -5.40
C VAL A 340 31.86 8.10 -5.89
N LEU A 341 30.72 8.14 -5.19
CA LEU A 341 29.50 7.48 -5.66
C LEU A 341 28.71 8.45 -6.55
N GLU A 342 28.30 7.98 -7.72
CA GLU A 342 27.48 8.71 -8.66
C GLU A 342 26.36 7.81 -9.20
N ARG A 343 25.29 8.41 -9.73
CA ARG A 343 24.25 7.64 -10.42
C ARG A 343 24.80 7.03 -11.72
N LYS A 344 24.29 5.85 -12.08
CA LYS A 344 24.59 5.18 -13.36
C LYS A 344 23.86 5.82 -14.54
N GLY A 345 22.68 6.38 -14.29
CA GLY A 345 21.85 6.97 -15.34
C GLY A 345 20.59 7.66 -14.80
N PRO A 346 19.60 7.91 -15.67
CA PRO A 346 18.35 8.53 -15.27
C PRO A 346 17.55 7.61 -14.32
N SER A 347 16.77 8.20 -13.42
CA SER A 347 15.93 7.42 -12.51
C SER A 347 14.71 6.83 -13.23
N THR A 348 14.26 5.66 -12.78
CA THR A 348 13.04 5.02 -13.32
C THR A 348 11.80 5.86 -13.02
N PHE A 349 11.77 6.49 -11.85
CA PHE A 349 10.73 7.43 -11.44
C PHE A 349 11.24 8.86 -11.52
N THR A 350 10.44 9.79 -12.01
CA THR A 350 10.80 11.20 -12.12
C THR A 350 10.70 11.92 -10.78
N CYS A 351 9.72 11.53 -9.96
CA CYS A 351 9.46 12.09 -8.65
C CYS A 351 9.17 10.99 -7.63
N ALA A 352 9.28 11.31 -6.34
CA ALA A 352 8.94 10.40 -5.27
C ALA A 352 8.20 11.12 -4.14
N ALA A 353 7.44 10.37 -3.35
CA ALA A 353 6.82 10.85 -2.12
C ALA A 353 7.08 9.86 -0.98
N GLU A 354 7.69 10.33 0.10
CA GLU A 354 7.77 9.60 1.36
C GLU A 354 6.49 9.88 2.17
N ILE A 355 5.71 8.83 2.42
CA ILE A 355 4.51 8.88 3.24
C ILE A 355 4.95 8.79 4.69
N VAL A 356 4.96 9.93 5.39
CA VAL A 356 5.36 10.02 6.81
C VAL A 356 4.19 9.61 7.71
N SER A 357 2.99 10.07 7.37
CA SER A 357 1.76 9.72 8.05
C SER A 357 0.57 9.82 7.09
N LYS A 358 -0.64 9.50 7.55
CA LYS A 358 -1.87 9.66 6.77
C LYS A 358 -2.14 11.10 6.33
N THR A 359 -1.53 12.09 6.98
CA THR A 359 -1.77 13.53 6.75
C THR A 359 -0.52 14.30 6.36
N GLU A 360 0.65 13.65 6.27
CA GLU A 360 1.93 14.30 5.98
C GLU A 360 2.75 13.48 4.98
N LEU A 361 3.17 14.17 3.90
CA LEU A 361 4.02 13.64 2.85
C LEU A 361 5.27 14.51 2.72
N ARG A 362 6.38 13.87 2.34
CA ARG A 362 7.59 14.53 1.85
C ARG A 362 7.73 14.27 0.37
N VAL A 363 7.63 15.32 -0.42
CA VAL A 363 7.63 15.24 -1.89
C VAL A 363 8.99 15.63 -2.43
N HIS A 364 9.52 14.75 -3.26
CA HIS A 364 10.73 14.90 -4.04
C HIS A 364 10.33 15.16 -5.49
N ARG A 365 10.18 16.44 -5.89
CA ARG A 365 9.76 16.79 -7.26
C ARG A 365 10.73 16.28 -8.32
N SER A 366 12.03 16.30 -8.02
CA SER A 366 13.07 15.68 -8.83
C SER A 366 13.77 14.62 -7.98
N LEU A 367 13.47 13.35 -8.28
CA LEU A 367 14.12 12.22 -7.62
C LEU A 367 15.62 12.22 -7.92
N GLU A 368 15.99 12.55 -9.15
CA GLU A 368 17.39 12.69 -9.57
C GLU A 368 18.17 13.69 -8.73
N ALA A 369 17.66 14.93 -8.61
CA ALA A 369 18.32 15.97 -7.81
C ALA A 369 18.40 15.60 -6.32
N THR A 370 17.39 14.86 -5.82
CA THR A 370 17.41 14.33 -4.45
C THR A 370 18.56 13.34 -4.27
N VAL A 371 18.68 12.36 -5.18
CA VAL A 371 19.71 11.32 -5.10
C VAL A 371 21.10 11.93 -5.23
N ASP A 372 21.30 12.85 -6.19
CA ASP A 372 22.59 13.52 -6.38
C ASP A 372 23.01 14.33 -5.15
N ALA A 373 22.07 15.03 -4.50
CA ALA A 373 22.35 15.73 -3.25
C ALA A 373 22.76 14.76 -2.14
N LEU A 374 22.04 13.64 -1.98
CA LEU A 374 22.32 12.63 -0.97
C LEU A 374 23.69 11.96 -1.18
N LEU A 375 24.04 11.60 -2.42
CA LEU A 375 25.35 11.04 -2.76
C LEU A 375 26.49 12.02 -2.51
N ALA A 376 26.24 13.32 -2.71
CA ALA A 376 27.19 14.38 -2.38
C ALA A 376 27.25 14.73 -0.87
N GLY A 377 26.51 14.00 -0.01
CA GLY A 377 26.43 14.28 1.42
C GLY A 377 25.68 15.57 1.78
N LYS A 378 24.91 16.13 0.84
CA LYS A 378 24.16 17.38 1.00
C LYS A 378 22.69 17.13 1.35
N PRO A 379 22.04 18.05 2.07
CA PRO A 379 20.62 17.97 2.35
C PRO A 379 19.82 18.14 1.05
N PRO A 380 18.92 17.22 0.67
CA PRO A 380 18.07 17.40 -0.50
C PRO A 380 16.99 18.46 -0.25
N ASN A 381 16.53 19.10 -1.33
CA ASN A 381 15.36 19.98 -1.31
C ASN A 381 14.09 19.13 -1.33
N VAL A 382 13.25 19.27 -0.30
CA VAL A 382 12.03 18.45 -0.14
C VAL A 382 10.83 19.36 0.17
N GLU A 383 9.68 19.05 -0.42
CA GLU A 383 8.42 19.70 -0.10
C GLU A 383 7.67 18.92 0.97
N ILE A 384 7.45 19.52 2.13
CA ILE A 384 6.58 18.95 3.15
C ILE A 384 5.15 19.38 2.84
N ARG A 385 4.29 18.41 2.55
CA ARG A 385 2.88 18.63 2.25
C ARG A 385 2.02 18.05 3.35
N LYS A 386 1.21 18.91 3.98
CA LYS A 386 0.32 18.52 5.09
C LYS A 386 -1.14 18.76 4.73
N LEU A 387 -1.99 17.81 5.11
CA LEU A 387 -3.44 17.97 5.05
C LEU A 387 -3.90 18.79 6.26
N GLY A 388 -4.34 20.02 6.02
CA GLY A 388 -4.88 20.91 7.05
C GLY A 388 -6.29 20.51 7.51
N PRO A 389 -6.79 21.10 8.61
CA PRO A 389 -8.08 20.76 9.23
C PRO A 389 -9.33 21.01 8.36
N LYS A 390 -9.19 21.68 7.20
CA LYS A 390 -10.25 21.89 6.20
C LYS A 390 -9.90 21.30 4.83
N GLY A 391 -8.94 20.37 4.77
CA GLY A 391 -8.39 19.88 3.50
C GLY A 391 -7.48 20.87 2.77
N LEU A 392 -7.12 22.01 3.39
CA LEU A 392 -6.12 22.92 2.85
C LEU A 392 -4.74 22.26 2.85
N VAL A 393 -4.08 22.29 1.70
CA VAL A 393 -2.70 21.83 1.57
C VAL A 393 -1.78 22.93 2.08
N GLN A 394 -0.97 22.62 3.09
CA GLN A 394 0.15 23.47 3.48
C GLN A 394 1.42 22.89 2.85
N GLU A 395 2.05 23.68 1.97
CA GLU A 395 3.33 23.35 1.36
C GLU A 395 4.43 24.16 2.04
N VAL A 396 5.43 23.47 2.59
CA VAL A 396 6.64 24.09 3.10
C VAL A 396 7.82 23.44 2.41
N SER A 397 8.54 24.20 1.60
CA SER A 397 9.84 23.75 1.06
C SER A 397 10.89 23.85 2.16
N VAL A 398 11.55 22.73 2.47
CA VAL A 398 12.58 22.65 3.52
C VAL A 398 13.83 21.98 2.96
N GLN A 399 15.00 22.50 3.31
CA GLN A 399 16.26 21.79 3.16
C GLN A 399 16.43 20.89 4.39
N LYS A 400 16.48 19.57 4.18
CA LYS A 400 16.58 18.61 5.29
C LYS A 400 17.95 18.70 5.96
N GLU A 401 18.13 19.58 6.95
CA GLU A 401 19.32 19.54 7.81
C GLU A 401 19.44 18.15 8.44
N GLN A 402 20.65 17.58 8.40
CA GLN A 402 20.91 16.25 8.93
C GLN A 402 20.61 16.24 10.44
N SER A 403 19.60 15.48 10.87
CA SER A 403 19.58 14.98 12.24
C SER A 403 20.69 13.93 12.34
N HIS A 404 21.80 14.28 13.01
CA HIS A 404 22.86 13.34 13.38
C HIS A 404 22.24 12.08 13.99
N ILE A 405 22.32 10.96 13.28
CA ILE A 405 22.16 9.64 13.89
C ILE A 405 23.48 9.39 14.62
N GLY A 406 23.37 9.14 15.93
CA GLY A 406 24.50 8.83 16.78
C GLY A 406 25.38 7.76 16.16
N LEU A 407 26.67 8.06 16.07
CA LEU A 407 27.70 7.06 15.86
C LEU A 407 27.53 6.00 16.96
N TYR A 408 27.39 4.74 16.57
CA TYR A 408 27.67 3.62 17.44
C TYR A 408 29.18 3.64 17.75
N GLU A 409 29.57 4.41 18.75
CA GLU A 409 30.81 4.17 19.50
C GLU A 409 30.50 3.14 20.59
N ASP A 410 30.66 1.86 20.28
CA ASP A 410 31.43 0.92 21.12
C ASP A 410 31.50 -0.47 20.46
N ALA A 411 32.69 -0.83 20.00
CA ALA A 411 33.25 -2.19 19.96
C ALA A 411 34.60 -2.17 19.21
N THR A 412 35.57 -1.42 19.70
CA THR A 412 36.98 -1.75 19.43
C THR A 412 37.33 -3.01 20.19
N GLN A 413 37.32 -4.16 19.50
CA GLN A 413 38.22 -5.32 19.63
C GLN A 413 37.53 -6.54 19.02
N PHE A 414 37.67 -6.76 17.71
CA PHE A 414 37.49 -8.10 17.16
C PHE A 414 38.51 -8.39 16.05
N ASP A 415 39.05 -9.60 16.15
CA ASP A 415 40.33 -10.10 15.65
C ASP A 415 40.36 -10.34 14.13
N GLY A 416 41.47 -9.97 13.49
CA GLY A 416 41.69 -9.96 12.03
C GLY A 416 41.79 -11.33 11.36
N ASN A 417 41.61 -12.43 12.11
CA ASN A 417 41.68 -13.79 11.58
C ASN A 417 40.34 -14.36 11.07
N SER A 418 39.21 -13.76 11.42
CA SER A 418 37.89 -14.30 11.03
C SER A 418 37.50 -14.01 9.56
N LEU A 419 37.95 -12.88 9.02
CA LEU A 419 37.67 -12.48 7.62
C LEU A 419 38.45 -13.31 6.59
N ARG A 420 39.60 -13.88 6.97
CA ARG A 420 40.39 -14.77 6.10
C ARG A 420 39.75 -16.14 5.92
N ASN A 421 39.07 -16.64 6.96
CA ASN A 421 38.37 -17.92 6.92
C ASN A 421 37.02 -17.80 6.19
N ALA A 422 36.31 -16.67 6.33
CA ALA A 422 35.10 -16.40 5.56
C ALA A 422 35.37 -16.31 4.05
N ARG A 423 36.49 -15.69 3.64
CA ARG A 423 36.93 -15.65 2.24
C ARG A 423 37.31 -17.04 1.69
N ARG A 424 38.04 -17.84 2.47
CA ARG A 424 38.37 -19.22 2.06
C ARG A 424 37.15 -20.13 1.93
N SER A 425 36.13 -19.95 2.78
CA SER A 425 34.91 -20.76 2.72
C SER A 425 33.99 -20.37 1.55
N LEU A 426 34.05 -19.11 1.09
CA LEU A 426 33.36 -18.64 -0.11
C LEU A 426 34.09 -19.10 -1.39
N ASP A 427 35.42 -19.05 -1.43
CA ASP A 427 36.20 -19.51 -2.59
C ASP A 427 36.14 -21.04 -2.81
N SER A 428 35.90 -21.82 -1.74
CA SER A 428 35.65 -23.27 -1.85
C SER A 428 34.26 -23.64 -2.36
N ALA A 429 33.29 -22.71 -2.32
CA ALA A 429 31.92 -22.94 -2.77
C ALA A 429 31.71 -22.67 -4.27
N PHE A 430 32.71 -22.10 -4.96
CA PHE A 430 32.62 -21.70 -6.38
C PHE A 430 33.50 -22.53 -7.33
N ASN A 431 34.11 -23.63 -6.89
CA ASN A 431 34.83 -24.56 -7.77
C ASN A 431 34.25 -25.97 -7.68
N LEU A 432 33.19 -26.23 -8.44
CA LEU A 432 32.77 -27.57 -8.88
C LEU A 432 31.74 -27.42 -10.01
N ASP A 433 32.22 -27.03 -11.20
CA ASP A 433 31.63 -27.54 -12.45
C ASP A 433 32.67 -27.49 -13.57
N SER A 434 33.45 -28.56 -13.68
CA SER A 434 34.29 -28.89 -14.84
C SER A 434 34.78 -30.33 -14.70
N ALA A 435 34.15 -31.24 -15.43
CA ALA A 435 34.72 -32.44 -16.07
C ALA A 435 33.77 -33.65 -16.06
N GLU A 436 33.39 -34.00 -17.29
CA GLU A 436 32.92 -35.26 -17.85
C GLU A 436 33.17 -36.57 -17.08
N GLY A 437 32.19 -37.50 -17.15
CA GLY A 437 32.49 -38.91 -17.44
C GLY A 437 32.05 -40.00 -16.45
N HIS A 438 31.16 -40.88 -16.92
CA HIS A 438 31.02 -42.32 -16.63
C HIS A 438 30.37 -42.88 -15.34
N ILE A 439 29.20 -43.51 -15.59
CA ILE A 439 28.51 -44.71 -15.06
C ILE A 439 29.25 -45.58 -14.02
N GLU A 440 28.60 -45.89 -12.88
CA GLU A 440 28.31 -47.25 -12.34
C GLU A 440 27.43 -47.25 -11.06
N LYS A 441 26.94 -48.44 -10.66
CA LYS A 441 25.78 -48.78 -9.80
C LYS A 441 26.00 -48.78 -8.26
N SER A 442 24.85 -48.89 -7.56
CA SER A 442 24.50 -49.59 -6.29
C SER A 442 24.61 -48.94 -4.90
N ASP A 443 23.45 -49.01 -4.21
CA ASP A 443 23.10 -49.39 -2.83
C ASP A 443 23.32 -48.52 -1.56
N GLU A 444 22.18 -48.40 -0.85
CA GLU A 444 21.85 -48.31 0.59
C GLU A 444 22.25 -47.11 1.50
N ALA A 445 21.17 -46.48 2.04
CA ALA A 445 20.87 -46.00 3.40
C ALA A 445 21.89 -45.22 4.26
N GLU A 446 21.49 -44.01 4.71
CA GLU A 446 21.12 -43.75 6.12
C GLU A 446 20.60 -42.32 6.36
N SER A 447 19.62 -42.20 7.25
CA SER A 447 18.99 -40.97 7.73
C SER A 447 19.67 -40.45 9.00
N SER A 448 19.85 -39.14 9.14
CA SER A 448 20.15 -38.52 10.43
C SER A 448 19.24 -37.32 10.72
N LEU A 449 18.50 -37.43 11.84
CA LEU A 449 17.81 -36.35 12.53
C LEU A 449 18.81 -35.50 13.31
N ASN A 450 18.58 -34.18 13.40
CA ASN A 450 19.09 -33.37 14.49
C ASN A 450 18.00 -32.43 15.03
N LEU A 451 17.75 -32.56 16.33
CA LEU A 451 16.78 -31.85 17.14
C LEU A 451 17.50 -30.71 17.88
N TYR A 452 16.96 -29.49 17.86
CA TYR A 452 17.39 -28.40 18.76
C TYR A 452 16.17 -27.74 19.41
N ALA A 453 16.19 -27.71 20.74
CA ALA A 453 15.23 -27.01 21.60
C ALA A 453 15.95 -25.84 22.27
N TYR A 454 15.32 -24.66 22.39
CA TYR A 454 15.49 -23.76 23.55
C TYR A 454 14.36 -22.71 23.57
N GLY A 455 13.67 -22.66 24.70
CA GLY A 455 12.87 -21.51 25.16
C GLY A 455 13.37 -21.10 26.55
N ALA A 456 13.32 -19.82 26.86
CA ALA A 456 13.55 -19.30 28.21
C ALA A 456 12.47 -18.26 28.52
N VAL A 457 11.77 -18.50 29.62
CA VAL A 457 10.81 -17.60 30.28
C VAL A 457 11.58 -16.87 31.40
N LEU A 458 11.46 -15.54 31.45
CA LEU A 458 11.95 -14.70 32.55
C LEU A 458 10.96 -14.81 33.72
N ASP A 459 11.46 -15.18 34.90
CA ASP A 459 10.71 -15.22 36.15
C ASP A 459 11.30 -14.19 37.13
N LEU A 460 10.46 -13.29 37.63
CA LEU A 460 10.80 -12.22 38.58
C LEU A 460 10.75 -12.78 40.00
N ARG A 461 11.89 -12.82 40.70
CA ARG A 461 11.94 -13.18 42.13
C ARG A 461 11.52 -12.01 43.00
N VAL A 462 10.54 -12.28 43.88
CA VAL A 462 10.23 -11.50 45.08
C VAL A 462 10.94 -12.17 46.25
N ASP A 463 11.80 -11.42 46.95
CA ASP A 463 12.52 -11.89 48.14
C ASP A 463 11.59 -11.89 49.36
N CYS A 464 11.40 -13.06 49.97
CA CYS A 464 10.95 -13.20 51.35
C CYS A 464 12.13 -13.73 52.20
N LEU A 465 12.66 -12.87 53.06
CA LEU A 465 13.56 -13.26 54.15
C LEU A 465 12.73 -13.75 55.34
N ALA A 466 13.03 -14.95 55.83
CA ALA A 466 12.64 -15.42 57.16
C ALA A 466 13.86 -16.01 57.84
N SER A 467 14.19 -15.49 59.02
CA SER A 467 14.57 -16.19 60.28
C SER A 467 15.61 -15.43 61.10
N HIS A 468 15.16 -14.76 62.17
CA HIS A 468 15.50 -15.11 63.56
C HIS A 468 14.66 -14.32 64.56
#